data_AF-A0A847BRP4-F1
#
_entry.id   AF-A0A847BRP4-F1
#
_cell.length_a   1.000
_cell.length_b   1.000
_cell.length_c   1.000
_cell.angle_alpha   90.00
_cell.angle_beta   90.00
_cell.angle_gamma   90.00
#
_symmetry.space_group_name_H-M   'P 1'
#
loop_
_entity.id
_entity.type
_entity.pdbx_description
1 polymer ?
#
loop_
_entity_poly.entity_id
_entity_poly.type
_entity_poly.pdbx_seq_one_letter_code
_entity_poly.pdbx_strand_id
1 'polypeptide(L)'
;MKIEDNLNLYKSPLYPVREIKDLRDMIQQSEKLYADETAYMVKDPIALREIEAGSDKAKKLKPDPSRSYGRITFKQFAADMRAFASGLMELGVKPGCRVAIFAETRYEWYVSYLAVVNGL
;
A
#
# COMPACT_ATOMS: atom_id res chain seq x y z
N MET A 1 -10.05 24.02 -11.15
CA MET A 1 -9.88 23.44 -12.50
C MET A 1 -10.78 22.21 -12.55
N LYS A 2 -11.95 22.32 -13.18
CA LYS A 2 -12.88 21.20 -13.33
C LYS A 2 -12.31 20.26 -14.40
N ILE A 3 -11.97 19.04 -14.00
CA ILE A 3 -11.68 17.95 -14.92
C ILE A 3 -13.05 17.35 -15.27
N GLU A 4 -13.82 18.07 -16.07
CA GLU A 4 -15.00 17.52 -16.72
C GLU A 4 -14.68 17.56 -18.22
N ASP A 5 -14.71 16.37 -18.84
CA ASP A 5 -14.80 16.13 -20.29
C ASP A 5 -13.57 16.37 -21.20
N ASN A 6 -12.47 15.65 -20.96
CA ASN A 6 -11.38 15.50 -21.95
C ASN A 6 -11.10 14.04 -22.35
N LEU A 7 -12.10 13.16 -22.26
CA LEU A 7 -12.01 11.78 -22.76
C LEU A 7 -11.93 11.68 -24.31
N ASN A 8 -12.08 12.80 -25.04
CA ASN A 8 -12.22 12.83 -26.51
C ASN A 8 -11.14 13.64 -27.26
N LEU A 9 -9.98 13.90 -26.65
CA LEU A 9 -8.86 14.58 -27.35
C LEU A 9 -8.30 13.77 -28.53
N TYR A 10 -8.49 12.44 -28.54
CA TYR A 10 -8.06 11.53 -29.59
C TYR A 10 -9.26 10.75 -30.15
N LYS A 11 -9.29 10.57 -31.48
CA LYS A 11 -10.36 9.80 -32.17
C LYS A 11 -10.42 8.32 -31.76
N SER A 12 -9.38 7.81 -31.10
CA SER A 12 -9.28 6.43 -30.62
C SER A 12 -8.34 6.38 -29.41
N PRO A 13 -8.55 5.48 -28.45
CA PRO A 13 -7.65 5.32 -27.32
C PRO A 13 -6.24 4.95 -27.79
N LEU A 14 -5.22 5.70 -27.33
CA LEU A 14 -3.81 5.46 -27.71
C LEU A 14 -3.31 4.10 -27.19
N TYR A 15 -3.78 3.69 -26.01
CA TYR A 15 -3.46 2.40 -25.40
C TYR A 15 -4.73 1.78 -24.81
N PRO A 16 -4.86 0.44 -24.86
CA PRO A 16 -5.88 -0.24 -24.09
C PRO A 16 -5.55 -0.05 -22.60
N VAL A 17 -6.41 0.69 -21.91
CA VAL A 17 -6.32 0.87 -20.46
C VAL A 17 -7.51 0.22 -19.79
N ARG A 18 -7.29 -0.30 -18.59
CA ARG A 18 -8.36 -0.79 -17.72
C ARG A 18 -8.93 0.39 -16.94
N GLU A 19 -10.25 0.49 -16.91
CA GLU A 19 -10.93 1.52 -16.12
C GLU A 19 -10.73 1.28 -14.61
N ILE A 20 -10.45 2.37 -13.89
CA ILE A 20 -10.27 2.38 -12.44
C ILE A 20 -11.17 3.49 -11.91
N LYS A 21 -12.13 3.13 -11.05
CA LYS A 21 -13.11 4.08 -10.51
C LYS A 21 -12.52 4.96 -9.42
N ASP A 22 -11.76 4.35 -8.53
CA ASP A 22 -11.10 4.99 -7.41
C ASP A 22 -9.86 4.18 -6.99
N LEU A 23 -9.14 4.67 -5.99
CA LEU A 23 -7.92 4.01 -5.51
C LEU A 23 -8.21 2.64 -4.87
N ARG A 24 -9.41 2.42 -4.30
CA ARG A 24 -9.79 1.15 -3.67
C ARG A 24 -9.99 0.10 -4.75
N ASP A 25 -10.71 0.48 -5.80
CA ASP A 25 -10.92 -0.32 -7.01
C ASP A 25 -9.57 -0.64 -7.68
N MET A 26 -8.66 0.34 -7.80
CA MET A 26 -7.30 0.10 -8.29
C MET A 26 -6.60 -1.03 -7.52
N ILE A 27 -6.61 -0.98 -6.19
CA ILE A 27 -5.91 -1.96 -5.35
C ILE A 27 -6.58 -3.34 -5.45
N GLN A 28 -7.91 -3.41 -5.34
CA GLN A 28 -8.65 -4.67 -5.44
C GLN A 28 -8.43 -5.35 -6.80
N GLN A 29 -8.48 -4.57 -7.87
CA GLN A 29 -8.25 -5.13 -9.19
C GLN A 29 -6.76 -5.50 -9.41
N SER A 30 -5.81 -4.81 -8.78
CA SER A 30 -4.38 -5.14 -8.87
C SER A 30 -4.04 -6.40 -8.08
N GLU A 31 -4.59 -6.56 -6.88
CA GLU A 31 -4.48 -7.80 -6.11
C GLU A 31 -5.04 -8.99 -6.89
N LYS A 32 -6.19 -8.83 -7.56
CA LYS A 32 -6.79 -9.92 -8.34
C LYS A 32 -5.93 -10.32 -9.55
N LEU A 33 -5.35 -9.36 -10.26
CA LEU A 33 -4.58 -9.64 -11.48
C LEU A 33 -3.14 -10.08 -11.21
N TYR A 34 -2.53 -9.54 -10.15
CA TYR A 34 -1.08 -9.62 -9.93
C TYR A 34 -0.74 -10.17 -8.54
N ALA A 35 -1.64 -10.96 -7.94
CA ALA A 35 -1.57 -11.42 -6.56
C ALA A 35 -0.17 -11.88 -6.11
N ASP A 36 0.45 -12.73 -6.92
CA ASP A 36 1.74 -13.37 -6.63
C ASP A 36 2.94 -12.63 -7.23
N GLU A 37 2.69 -11.58 -8.02
CA GLU A 37 3.72 -10.71 -8.57
C GLU A 37 4.31 -9.80 -7.49
N THR A 38 5.54 -9.36 -7.72
CA THR A 38 6.26 -8.49 -6.79
C THR A 38 5.73 -7.05 -6.87
N ALA A 39 5.21 -6.55 -5.76
CA ALA A 39 4.78 -5.16 -5.60
C ALA A 39 5.91 -4.28 -5.04
N TYR A 40 6.65 -4.79 -4.05
CA TYR A 40 7.78 -4.08 -3.44
C TYR A 40 8.98 -5.00 -3.25
N MET A 41 10.16 -4.40 -3.30
CA MET A 41 11.42 -5.01 -2.87
C MET A 41 11.94 -4.22 -1.67
N VAL A 42 12.12 -4.89 -0.53
CA VAL A 42 12.52 -4.22 0.73
C VAL A 42 13.66 -4.97 1.42
N LYS A 43 14.44 -4.27 2.24
CA LYS A 43 15.49 -4.86 3.09
C LYS A 43 15.08 -5.02 4.56
N ASP A 44 13.87 -4.58 4.90
CA ASP A 44 13.40 -4.61 6.28
C ASP A 44 12.85 -6.00 6.63
N PRO A 45 13.50 -6.75 7.53
CA PRO A 45 13.05 -8.08 7.94
C PRO A 45 11.69 -8.08 8.65
N ILE A 46 11.25 -6.95 9.21
CA ILE A 46 9.92 -6.83 9.81
C ILE A 46 8.86 -6.81 8.70
N ALA A 47 9.06 -5.97 7.68
CA ALA A 47 8.18 -5.92 6.51
C ALA A 47 8.16 -7.25 5.74
N LEU A 48 9.27 -7.98 5.73
CA LEU A 48 9.39 -9.32 5.14
C LEU A 48 8.81 -10.44 6.02
N ARG A 49 8.30 -10.13 7.22
CA ARG A 49 7.79 -11.10 8.21
C ARG A 49 8.83 -12.14 8.65
N GLU A 50 10.11 -11.84 8.51
CA GLU A 50 11.23 -12.66 9.00
C GLU A 50 11.44 -12.45 10.51
N ILE A 51 11.09 -11.25 10.99
CA ILE A 51 11.14 -10.88 12.40
C ILE A 51 9.76 -10.39 12.85
N GLU A 52 9.26 -10.96 13.94
CA GLU A 52 8.01 -10.52 14.55
C GLU A 52 8.11 -9.07 15.05
N ALA A 53 7.13 -8.26 14.69
CA ALA A 53 7.01 -6.88 15.14
C ALA A 53 6.94 -6.82 16.69
N GLY A 54 7.65 -5.87 17.30
CA GLY A 54 7.67 -5.69 18.75
C GLY A 54 8.55 -6.68 19.54
N SER A 55 9.11 -7.72 18.89
CA SER A 55 10.07 -8.64 19.50
C SER A 55 11.35 -7.93 19.96
N ASP A 56 12.09 -8.54 20.90
CA ASP A 56 13.38 -7.99 21.33
C ASP A 56 14.41 -7.90 20.20
N LYS A 57 14.28 -8.77 19.18
CA LYS A 57 15.06 -8.70 17.95
C LYS A 57 14.69 -7.46 17.12
N ALA A 58 13.40 -7.18 16.95
CA ALA A 58 12.93 -5.99 16.24
C ALA A 58 13.41 -4.68 16.91
N LYS A 59 13.36 -4.61 18.25
CA LYS A 59 13.83 -3.43 19.00
C LYS A 59 15.32 -3.16 18.86
N LYS A 60 16.13 -4.20 18.66
CA LYS A 60 17.59 -4.12 18.50
C LYS A 60 18.02 -4.01 17.04
N LEU A 61 17.06 -4.02 16.10
CA LEU A 61 17.33 -3.96 14.68
C LEU A 61 17.94 -2.61 14.31
N LYS A 62 19.05 -2.65 13.56
CA LYS A 62 19.65 -1.44 12.96
C LYS A 62 19.46 -1.46 11.45
N PRO A 63 19.35 -0.29 10.79
CA PRO A 63 19.45 -0.20 9.34
C PRO A 63 20.75 -0.82 8.87
N ASP A 64 20.66 -1.71 7.89
CA ASP A 64 21.81 -2.39 7.31
C ASP A 64 21.70 -2.32 5.77
N PRO A 65 22.49 -1.46 5.13
CA PRO A 65 22.49 -1.32 3.68
C PRO A 65 22.93 -2.58 2.94
N SER A 66 23.62 -3.52 3.61
CA SER A 66 24.14 -4.73 2.98
C SER A 66 23.12 -5.86 2.84
N ARG A 67 21.97 -5.76 3.54
CA ARG A 67 20.91 -6.77 3.44
C ARG A 67 20.42 -6.97 2.03
N SER A 68 20.13 -8.23 1.70
CA SER A 68 19.45 -8.61 0.47
C SER A 68 18.02 -8.05 0.45
N TYR A 69 17.55 -7.71 -0.74
CA TYR A 69 16.15 -7.38 -0.93
C TYR A 69 15.30 -8.66 -0.88
N GLY A 70 14.23 -8.62 -0.08
CA GLY A 70 13.14 -9.58 -0.14
C GLY A 70 11.95 -8.99 -0.90
N ARG A 71 11.08 -9.88 -1.40
CA ARG A 71 9.89 -9.50 -2.15
C ARG A 71 8.68 -9.36 -1.23
N ILE A 72 7.82 -8.40 -1.54
CA ILE A 72 6.46 -8.29 -1.03
C ILE A 72 5.53 -8.35 -2.23
N THR A 73 4.57 -9.27 -2.21
CA THR A 73 3.62 -9.47 -3.31
C THR A 73 2.44 -8.50 -3.23
N PHE A 74 1.68 -8.32 -4.33
CA PHE A 74 0.45 -7.53 -4.29
C PHE A 74 -0.56 -8.06 -3.29
N LYS A 75 -0.69 -9.39 -3.19
CA LYS A 75 -1.55 -10.05 -2.20
C LYS A 75 -1.13 -9.72 -0.77
N GLN A 76 0.18 -9.79 -0.49
CA GLN A 76 0.73 -9.45 0.81
C GLN A 76 0.49 -7.98 1.16
N PHE A 77 0.72 -7.08 0.20
CA PHE A 77 0.50 -5.65 0.37
C PHE A 77 -0.97 -5.30 0.65
N ALA A 78 -1.90 -5.86 -0.13
CA ALA A 78 -3.33 -5.67 0.08
C ALA A 78 -3.79 -6.23 1.44
N ALA A 79 -3.24 -7.36 1.88
CA ALA A 79 -3.51 -7.92 3.21
C ALA A 79 -3.01 -7.00 4.34
N ASP A 80 -1.80 -6.47 4.24
CA ASP A 80 -1.24 -5.57 5.25
C ASP A 80 -2.03 -4.25 5.33
N MET A 81 -2.44 -3.70 4.19
CA MET A 81 -3.34 -2.53 4.15
C MET A 81 -4.65 -2.79 4.91
N ARG A 82 -5.31 -3.92 4.65
CA ARG A 82 -6.58 -4.28 5.31
C ARG A 82 -6.41 -4.50 6.81
N ALA A 83 -5.33 -5.18 7.21
CA ALA A 83 -5.04 -5.43 8.62
C ALA A 83 -4.80 -4.12 9.37
N PHE A 84 -3.99 -3.23 8.80
CA PHE A 84 -3.72 -1.91 9.38
C PHE A 84 -4.99 -1.05 9.45
N ALA A 85 -5.78 -1.03 8.37
CA ALA A 85 -7.07 -0.34 8.33
C ALA A 85 -8.02 -0.83 9.44
N SER A 86 -8.16 -2.15 9.58
CA SER A 86 -9.02 -2.75 10.61
C SER A 86 -8.60 -2.32 12.01
N GLY A 87 -7.29 -2.32 12.30
CA GLY A 87 -6.77 -1.83 13.58
C GLY A 87 -7.05 -0.34 13.84
N LEU A 88 -6.96 0.51 12.80
CA LEU A 88 -7.34 1.92 12.94
C LEU A 88 -8.84 2.09 13.25
N MET A 89 -9.71 1.28 12.65
CA MET A 89 -11.15 1.29 12.96
C MET A 89 -11.43 0.91 14.41
N GLU A 90 -10.76 -0.12 14.91
CA GLU A 90 -10.86 -0.54 16.31
C GLU A 90 -10.40 0.56 17.28
N LEU A 91 -9.40 1.35 16.90
CA LEU A 91 -8.94 2.53 17.63
C LEU A 91 -9.87 3.74 17.51
N GLY A 92 -10.98 3.62 16.77
CA GLY A 92 -12.01 4.64 16.65
C GLY A 92 -11.82 5.62 15.48
N VAL A 93 -10.90 5.34 14.55
CA VAL A 93 -10.78 6.13 13.31
C VAL A 93 -11.99 5.84 12.42
N LYS A 94 -12.64 6.90 11.94
CA LYS A 94 -13.87 6.85 11.15
C LYS A 94 -13.72 7.65 9.85
N PRO A 95 -14.57 7.41 8.84
CA PRO A 95 -14.64 8.28 7.67
C PRO A 95 -14.74 9.75 8.07
N GLY A 96 -13.91 10.60 7.47
CA GLY A 96 -13.81 12.03 7.77
C GLY A 96 -12.80 12.40 8.87
N CYS A 97 -12.26 11.44 9.61
CA CYS A 97 -11.12 11.69 10.51
C CYS A 97 -9.90 12.15 9.72
N ARG A 98 -9.12 13.06 10.31
CA ARG A 98 -7.84 13.51 9.76
C ARG A 98 -6.73 12.68 10.37
N VAL A 99 -5.91 12.07 9.53
CA VAL A 99 -4.76 11.26 9.94
C VAL A 99 -3.49 11.94 9.41
N ALA A 100 -2.49 12.10 10.28
CA ALA A 100 -1.16 12.56 9.90
C ALA A 100 -0.20 11.37 9.94
N ILE A 101 0.63 11.23 8.91
CA ILE A 101 1.68 10.20 8.83
C ILE A 101 3.01 10.92 8.90
N PHE A 102 3.83 10.59 9.90
CA PHE A 102 5.17 11.11 10.06
C PHE A 102 6.17 9.96 10.07
N ALA A 103 6.74 9.68 8.90
CA ALA A 103 7.74 8.65 8.70
C ALA A 103 8.53 8.93 7.41
N GLU A 104 9.73 8.37 7.31
CA GLU A 104 10.51 8.36 6.07
C GLU A 104 9.84 7.51 4.98
N THR A 105 10.34 7.60 3.74
CA THR A 105 9.86 6.74 2.65
C THR A 105 10.24 5.28 2.92
N ARG A 106 9.25 4.46 3.28
CA ARG A 106 9.38 3.02 3.53
C ARG A 106 8.07 2.31 3.21
N TYR A 107 8.12 0.98 3.16
CA TYR A 107 6.95 0.15 2.83
C TYR A 107 5.70 0.50 3.65
N GLU A 108 5.86 0.65 4.95
CA GLU A 108 4.79 0.94 5.91
C GLU A 108 4.19 2.34 5.71
N TRP A 109 4.95 3.28 5.13
CA TRP A 109 4.41 4.57 4.73
C TRP A 109 3.34 4.39 3.65
N TYR A 110 3.60 3.54 2.64
CA TYR A 110 2.61 3.24 1.59
C TYR A 110 1.42 2.45 2.13
N VAL A 111 1.66 1.48 3.01
CA VAL A 111 0.59 0.73 3.69
C VAL A 111 -0.33 1.67 4.45
N SER A 112 0.23 2.52 5.31
CA SER A 112 -0.56 3.45 6.13
C SER A 112 -1.29 4.50 5.29
N TYR A 113 -0.63 5.06 4.28
CA TYR A 113 -1.24 6.04 3.38
C TYR A 113 -2.42 5.44 2.60
N LEU A 114 -2.23 4.29 1.95
CA LEU A 114 -3.28 3.66 1.17
C LEU A 114 -4.39 3.07 2.04
N ALA A 115 -4.09 2.57 3.24
CA ALA A 115 -5.14 2.16 4.19
C ALA A 115 -6.05 3.33 4.59
N VAL A 116 -5.48 4.51 4.86
CA VAL A 116 -6.25 5.71 5.26
C VAL A 116 -7.07 6.26 4.10
N VAL A 117 -6.49 6.37 2.90
CA VAL A 117 -7.14 7.03 1.75
C VAL A 117 -8.21 6.16 1.10
N ASN A 118 -8.03 4.83 1.07
CA ASN A 118 -8.99 3.94 0.42
C ASN A 118 -10.28 3.74 1.22
N GLY A 119 -10.42 4.40 2.38
CA GLY A 119 -11.43 4.07 3.37
C GLY A 119 -11.10 2.73 4.00
N LEU A 120 -11.08 2.71 5.33
CA LEU A 120 -10.82 1.52 6.12
C LEU A 120 -11.71 0.34 5.67
#